data_AF-R6EJM0-F1
#
_entry.id   AF-R6EJM0-F1
#
_cell.length_a   1.000
_cell.length_b   1.000
_cell.length_c   1.000
_cell.angle_alpha   90.00
_cell.angle_beta   90.00
_cell.angle_gamma   90.00
#
_symmetry.space_group_name_H-M   'P 1'
#
loop_
_entity.id
_entity.type
_entity.pdbx_description
1 polymer ?
#
loop_
_entity_poly.entity_id
_entity_poly.type
_entity_poly.pdbx_seq_one_letter_code
_entity_poly.pdbx_strand_id
1 'polypeptide(L)'
;MICDNLTVSKDGTHLQFAGVDTVKMAEKYDTPLYLMDEMKIRQKCRIYQTALKENFGARAEALFASKACAFKRLYQIIDEEGLGIDVVSCGEIYTASIAGFD
;
A
#
# COMPACT_ATOMS: atom_id res chain seq x y z
N MET A 1 -1.79 -4.81 17.40
CA MET A 1 -0.52 -5.40 16.93
C MET A 1 -0.06 -4.62 15.70
N ILE A 2 1.23 -4.37 15.48
CA ILE A 2 1.70 -3.60 14.32
C ILE A 2 1.47 -4.39 13.00
N CYS A 3 1.61 -5.72 13.06
CA CYS A 3 1.35 -6.63 11.95
C CYS A 3 0.32 -7.69 12.36
N ASP A 4 -0.91 -7.54 11.90
CA ASP A 4 -2.04 -8.49 12.07
C ASP A 4 -2.32 -9.34 10.82
N ASN A 5 -1.53 -9.18 9.75
CA ASN A 5 -1.62 -9.96 8.51
C ASN A 5 -0.52 -11.02 8.39
N LEU A 6 0.18 -11.31 9.47
CA LEU A 6 1.18 -12.38 9.54
C LEU A 6 0.65 -13.47 10.46
N THR A 7 0.52 -14.68 9.94
CA THR A 7 0.09 -15.87 10.71
C THR A 7 1.00 -17.05 10.40
N VAL A 8 0.84 -18.14 11.12
CA VAL A 8 1.54 -19.41 10.83
C VAL A 8 0.52 -20.39 10.27
N SER A 9 0.94 -21.25 9.34
CA SER A 9 0.13 -22.35 8.83
C SER A 9 -0.36 -23.27 9.95
N LYS A 10 -1.42 -24.06 9.68
CA LYS A 10 -2.07 -24.92 10.68
C LYS A 10 -1.13 -25.96 11.30
N ASP A 11 -0.15 -26.42 10.53
CA ASP A 11 0.89 -27.36 10.94
C ASP A 11 2.10 -26.69 11.60
N GLY A 12 2.13 -25.36 11.68
CA GLY A 12 3.17 -24.61 12.40
C GLY A 12 4.46 -24.38 11.61
N THR A 13 4.50 -24.71 10.32
CA THR A 13 5.75 -24.82 9.54
C THR A 13 6.02 -23.60 8.66
N HIS A 14 4.99 -22.95 8.11
CA HIS A 14 5.13 -21.90 7.12
C HIS A 14 4.56 -20.56 7.61
N LEU A 15 5.22 -19.47 7.21
CA LEU A 15 4.67 -18.12 7.34
C LEU A 15 3.51 -17.95 6.35
N GLN A 16 2.45 -17.31 6.82
CA GLN A 16 1.35 -16.87 5.99
C GLN A 16 1.30 -15.34 5.98
N PHE A 17 1.19 -14.75 4.80
CA PHE A 17 1.03 -13.32 4.56
C PHE A 17 -0.39 -13.06 4.02
N ALA A 18 -1.19 -12.28 4.74
CA ALA A 18 -2.58 -12.01 4.41
C ALA A 18 -3.42 -13.29 4.15
N GLY A 19 -3.18 -14.35 4.94
CA GLY A 19 -3.86 -15.64 4.81
C GLY A 19 -3.30 -16.56 3.72
N VAL A 20 -2.23 -16.15 3.04
CA VAL A 20 -1.60 -16.91 1.96
C VAL A 20 -0.25 -17.47 2.41
N ASP A 21 -0.02 -18.76 2.17
CA ASP A 21 1.26 -19.44 2.39
C ASP A 21 2.38 -18.84 1.50
N THR A 22 3.45 -18.34 2.13
CA THR A 22 4.56 -17.69 1.42
C THR A 22 5.42 -18.66 0.61
N VAL A 23 5.50 -19.94 0.99
CA VAL A 23 6.24 -20.97 0.23
C VAL A 23 5.53 -21.23 -1.09
N LYS A 24 4.20 -21.35 -1.07
CA LYS A 24 3.40 -21.52 -2.30
C LYS A 24 3.53 -20.32 -3.24
N MET A 25 3.69 -19.11 -2.69
CA MET A 25 3.91 -17.91 -3.50
C MET A 25 5.29 -17.88 -4.13
N ALA A 26 6.33 -18.29 -3.40
CA ALA A 26 7.69 -18.44 -3.95
C ALA A 26 7.75 -19.52 -5.04
N GLU A 27 7.08 -20.66 -4.86
CA GLU A 27 6.99 -21.69 -5.90
C GLU A 27 6.27 -21.21 -7.16
N LYS A 28 5.23 -20.38 -6.99
CA LYS A 28 4.41 -19.87 -8.09
C LYS A 28 5.09 -18.76 -8.89
N TYR A 29 5.77 -17.84 -8.22
CA TYR A 29 6.29 -16.60 -8.83
C TYR A 29 7.82 -16.48 -8.82
N ASP A 30 8.52 -17.51 -8.33
CA ASP A 30 9.97 -17.55 -8.11
C ASP A 30 10.45 -16.47 -7.12
N THR A 31 11.76 -16.40 -6.89
CA THR A 31 12.40 -15.44 -5.99
C THR A 31 13.49 -14.62 -6.70
N PRO A 32 13.66 -13.33 -6.35
CA PRO A 32 13.02 -12.59 -5.26
C PRO A 32 11.58 -12.15 -5.55
N LEU A 33 10.72 -12.23 -4.52
CA LEU A 33 9.31 -11.86 -4.59
C LEU A 33 8.94 -10.83 -3.51
N TYR A 34 8.34 -9.72 -3.92
CA TYR A 34 7.72 -8.75 -3.01
C TYR A 34 6.22 -9.02 -2.89
N LEU A 35 5.73 -9.09 -1.65
CA LEU A 35 4.31 -9.22 -1.34
C LEU A 35 3.82 -7.94 -0.66
N MET A 36 2.69 -7.42 -1.10
CA MET A 36 2.02 -6.25 -0.51
C MET A 36 0.57 -6.58 -0.20
N ASP A 37 0.13 -6.18 0.99
CA ASP A 37 -1.25 -6.34 1.43
C ASP A 37 -2.03 -5.06 1.10
N GLU A 38 -2.75 -5.10 -0.01
CA GLU A 38 -3.53 -3.96 -0.49
C GLU A 38 -4.56 -3.49 0.55
N MET A 39 -5.18 -4.42 1.27
CA MET A 39 -6.20 -4.07 2.28
C MET A 39 -5.57 -3.27 3.42
N LYS A 40 -4.35 -3.60 3.83
CA LYS A 40 -3.63 -2.80 4.82
C LYS A 40 -3.18 -1.46 4.29
N ILE A 41 -2.76 -1.37 3.03
CA ILE A 41 -2.43 -0.07 2.41
C ILE A 41 -3.65 0.85 2.48
N ARG A 42 -4.81 0.38 2.03
CA ARG A 42 -6.08 1.13 2.10
C ARG A 42 -6.47 1.50 3.51
N GLN A 43 -6.37 0.56 4.45
CA GLN A 43 -6.64 0.83 5.86
C GLN A 43 -5.74 1.96 6.39
N LYS A 44 -4.46 1.99 6.03
CA LYS A 44 -3.55 3.07 6.42
C LYS A 44 -3.95 4.40 5.80
N CYS A 45 -4.30 4.43 4.52
CA CYS A 45 -4.81 5.64 3.87
C CYS A 45 -6.00 6.23 4.64
N ARG A 46 -7.00 5.39 4.96
CA ARG A 46 -8.19 5.79 5.73
C ARG A 46 -7.87 6.29 7.12
N ILE A 47 -6.96 5.62 7.84
CA ILE A 47 -6.52 6.04 9.17
C ILE A 47 -5.97 7.48 9.14
N TYR A 48 -5.05 7.76 8.20
CA TYR A 48 -4.45 9.10 8.11
C TYR A 48 -5.46 10.15 7.67
N GLN A 49 -6.26 9.84 6.66
CA GLN A 49 -7.23 10.80 6.13
C GLN A 49 -8.31 11.15 7.16
N THR A 50 -8.84 10.16 7.89
CA THR A 50 -9.80 10.37 8.98
C THR A 50 -9.18 11.18 10.10
N ALA A 51 -8.00 10.78 10.60
CA ALA A 51 -7.34 11.48 11.69
C ALA A 51 -7.03 12.95 11.33
N LEU A 52 -6.59 13.23 10.10
CA LEU A 52 -6.35 14.61 9.65
C LEU A 52 -7.63 15.43 9.59
N LYS A 53 -8.70 14.88 9.00
CA LYS A 53 -10.00 15.57 8.91
C LYS A 53 -10.59 15.87 10.30
N GLU A 54 -10.48 14.93 11.24
CA GLU A 54 -10.98 15.08 12.60
C GLU A 54 -10.22 16.14 13.42
N ASN A 55 -8.90 16.23 13.25
CA ASN A 55 -8.05 17.08 14.10
C ASN A 55 -7.69 18.43 13.47
N PHE A 56 -7.72 18.54 12.15
CA PHE A 56 -7.31 19.75 11.40
C PHE A 56 -8.39 20.29 10.45
N GLY A 57 -9.56 19.65 10.41
CA GLY A 57 -10.73 20.08 9.66
C GLY A 57 -10.84 19.48 8.26
N ALA A 58 -12.01 19.69 7.62
CA ALA A 58 -12.38 19.02 6.37
C ALA A 58 -11.46 19.31 5.16
N ARG A 59 -10.64 20.38 5.22
CA ARG A 59 -9.67 20.74 4.18
C ARG A 59 -8.28 20.11 4.39
N ALA A 60 -8.08 19.36 5.47
CA ALA A 60 -6.81 18.68 5.71
C ALA A 60 -6.71 17.42 4.83
N GLU A 61 -5.59 17.28 4.14
CA GLU A 61 -5.34 16.19 3.21
C GLU A 61 -4.08 15.42 3.58
N ALA A 62 -4.14 14.10 3.46
CA ALA A 62 -2.97 13.24 3.53
C ALA A 62 -2.35 13.13 2.13
N LEU A 63 -1.05 13.41 2.04
CA LEU A 63 -0.27 13.24 0.82
C LEU A 63 0.64 12.02 0.97
N PHE A 64 0.52 11.06 0.05
CA PHE A 64 1.42 9.92 -0.01
C PHE A 64 2.76 10.34 -0.62
N ALA A 65 3.85 10.18 0.13
CA ALA A 65 5.19 10.49 -0.36
C ALA A 65 5.64 9.45 -1.40
N SER A 66 5.62 9.84 -2.68
CA SER A 66 5.89 8.99 -3.83
C SER A 66 7.21 8.23 -3.73
N LYS A 67 8.26 8.89 -3.19
CA LYS A 67 9.59 8.31 -3.02
C LYS A 67 9.62 7.04 -2.14
N ALA A 68 8.58 6.82 -1.33
CA ALA A 68 8.46 5.60 -0.53
C ALA A 68 8.18 4.38 -1.41
N CYS A 69 7.37 4.54 -2.46
CA CYS A 69 7.08 3.49 -3.43
C CYS A 69 6.33 4.05 -4.65
N ALA A 70 6.94 4.03 -5.83
CA ALA A 70 6.42 4.70 -7.03
C ALA A 70 6.07 3.68 -8.14
N PHE A 71 5.12 2.78 -7.89
CA PHE A 71 4.57 1.89 -8.92
C PHE A 71 3.10 2.17 -9.20
N LYS A 72 2.67 1.93 -10.43
CA LYS A 72 1.35 2.34 -10.95
C LYS A 72 0.18 1.92 -10.07
N ARG A 73 0.15 0.67 -9.61
CA ARG A 73 -0.96 0.18 -8.78
C ARG A 73 -1.04 0.89 -7.42
N LEU A 74 0.07 1.37 -6.86
CA LEU A 74 -0.01 2.14 -5.62
C LEU A 74 -0.67 3.50 -5.84
N TYR A 75 -0.30 4.23 -6.90
CA TYR A 75 -0.97 5.49 -7.23
C TYR A 75 -2.47 5.30 -7.43
N GLN A 76 -2.90 4.25 -8.14
CA GLN A 76 -4.31 3.92 -8.28
C GLN A 76 -5.01 3.70 -6.93
N ILE A 77 -4.36 2.98 -6.00
CA ILE A 77 -4.90 2.78 -4.65
C ILE A 77 -5.00 4.12 -3.91
N ILE A 78 -3.98 4.98 -3.99
CA ILE A 78 -3.97 6.30 -3.34
C ILE A 78 -5.12 7.17 -3.86
N ASP A 79 -5.36 7.18 -5.18
CA ASP A 79 -6.44 7.91 -5.82
C ASP A 79 -7.82 7.36 -5.42
N GLU A 80 -8.00 6.04 -5.49
CA GLU A 80 -9.23 5.37 -5.07
C GLU A 80 -9.58 5.60 -3.58
N GLU A 81 -8.58 5.83 -2.72
CA GLU A 81 -8.76 6.20 -1.31
C GLU A 81 -8.88 7.72 -1.08
N GLY A 82 -8.77 8.53 -2.14
CA GLY A 82 -8.93 9.99 -2.13
C GLY A 82 -7.81 10.75 -1.43
N LEU A 83 -6.59 10.21 -1.44
CA LEU A 83 -5.40 10.90 -0.93
C LEU A 83 -4.68 11.61 -2.08
N GLY A 84 -3.94 12.68 -1.76
CA GLY A 84 -3.02 13.28 -2.73
C GLY A 84 -1.66 12.57 -2.73
N ILE A 85 -0.76 13.01 -3.62
CA ILE A 85 0.63 12.52 -3.70
C ILE A 85 1.63 13.66 -3.60
N ASP A 86 2.75 13.39 -2.93
CA ASP A 86 3.93 14.26 -2.92
C ASP A 86 4.99 13.64 -3.84
N VAL A 87 5.29 14.35 -4.94
CA VAL A 87 6.21 13.93 -6.01
C VAL A 87 7.41 14.86 -6.07
N VAL A 88 8.60 14.30 -6.26
CA VAL A 88 9.89 15.04 -6.19
C VAL A 88 10.73 14.90 -7.46
N SER A 89 10.25 14.17 -8.47
CA SER A 89 10.96 13.98 -9.73
C SER A 89 10.03 13.81 -10.94
N CYS A 90 10.54 14.11 -12.13
CA CYS A 90 9.81 13.89 -13.39
C CYS A 90 9.42 12.42 -13.60
N GLY A 91 10.21 11.46 -13.08
CA GLY A 91 9.91 10.03 -13.17
C GLY A 91 8.68 9.63 -12.35
N GLU A 92 8.49 10.24 -11.19
CA GLU A 92 7.31 10.03 -10.35
C GLU A 92 6.07 10.65 -10.97
N ILE A 93 6.18 11.89 -11.47
CA ILE A 93 5.09 12.56 -12.22
C ILE A 93 4.67 11.70 -13.42
N TYR A 94 5.64 11.23 -14.20
CA TYR A 94 5.37 10.35 -15.35
C TYR A 94 4.65 9.07 -14.94
N THR A 95 5.12 8.42 -13.86
CA THR A 95 4.52 7.15 -13.41
C THR A 95 3.11 7.34 -12.86
N ALA A 96 2.86 8.43 -12.13
CA ALA A 96 1.54 8.81 -11.63
C ALA A 96 0.57 9.11 -12.79
N SER A 97 1.00 9.89 -13.79
CA SER A 97 0.22 10.18 -14.99
C SER A 97 -0.16 8.91 -15.77
N ILE A 98 0.80 7.99 -15.98
CA ILE A 98 0.52 6.70 -16.64
C ILE A 98 -0.40 5.80 -15.80
N ALA A 99 -0.41 5.97 -14.48
CA ALA A 99 -1.33 5.25 -13.60
C ALA A 99 -2.78 5.79 -13.64
N GLY A 100 -3.00 6.95 -14.27
CA GLY A 100 -4.29 7.65 -14.31
C GLY A 100 -4.52 8.60 -13.14
N PHE A 101 -3.47 8.95 -12.40
CA PHE A 101 -3.52 9.92 -11.29
C PHE A 101 -3.48 11.35 -11.86
N ASP A 102 -4.42 12.20 -11.45
CA ASP A 102 -4.51 13.62 -11.83
C ASP A 102 -3.82 14.53 -10.81
#